data_AF-A0A924ZTH9-F1
#
_entry.id   AF-A0A924ZTH9-F1
#
_cell.length_a   1.000
_cell.length_b   1.000
_cell.length_c   1.000
_cell.angle_alpha   90.00
_cell.angle_beta   90.00
_cell.angle_gamma   90.00
#
_symmetry.space_group_name_H-M   'P 1'
#
loop_
_entity.id
_entity.type
_entity.pdbx_description
1 polymer ?
#
loop_
_entity_poly.entity_id
_entity_poly.type
_entity_poly.pdbx_seq_one_letter_code
_entity_poly.pdbx_strand_id
1 'polypeptide(L)'
;MFISPLTPRFALRPLAAQLLAIAGFGLSACLPTMATAQLSVTPQSLTQAKQLHQDSLHQDHVLGTSLDMLAMSATPNQTQRAFAAAITEINRLDRVLSTYRADSEISQLNNPANDQKSVAVSADLFTVIDACEAWRALSGGAFSGRMGQLIQQHNNSEISAETRSNLAQQANNADVILDTATQSITRPQDVQFATDALAKGYIIDRAISAARHAVPELSGLMVDIGGDVKVWGQAPRATGWNIGLRAAGQRADNALPEQTLQLKTNASVAFSGKGARDIQHSNDSHLLSPITGQALNHVEQSIVVAPHAADADALTTALAAMTPAEGMALIAKLKHTEAQMTLSNGETFSSSGWHDLVATEQNYGAIRTVATTTSASTAWPAGYNAILDYEIPKLTSSNYKAPYVVIWVTDASRKLVRTLHVYGSQEKWIDSNYVWWKRYGRLMSNLDTVAKPSRNPGQYTVAWDGKDDAGQRVAQGKYTLHIEAAREHGGHSYQTFDIDAVPKSSTQNSAAKDEFGDLKLRFDRAI
;
A
#
# COMPACT_ATOMS: atom_id res chain seq x y z
N MET A 1 25.58 -33.06 -7.71
CA MET A 1 26.25 -31.79 -8.05
C MET A 1 25.52 -30.71 -7.26
N PHE A 2 26.06 -30.29 -6.11
CA PHE A 2 25.36 -29.42 -5.16
C PHE A 2 25.40 -27.97 -5.64
N ILE A 3 24.23 -27.41 -5.96
CA ILE A 3 24.06 -26.00 -6.32
C ILE A 3 23.85 -25.21 -5.03
N SER A 4 24.69 -24.21 -4.79
CA SER A 4 24.63 -23.32 -3.63
C SER A 4 23.35 -22.46 -3.62
N PRO A 5 22.77 -22.14 -2.46
CA PRO A 5 21.64 -21.21 -2.37
C PRO A 5 22.09 -19.78 -2.69
N LEU A 6 21.42 -19.14 -3.65
CA LEU A 6 21.63 -17.76 -4.04
C LEU A 6 21.16 -16.82 -2.92
N THR A 7 22.05 -15.98 -2.41
CA THR A 7 21.73 -14.85 -1.53
C THR A 7 21.36 -13.62 -2.35
N PRO A 8 20.26 -12.90 -2.05
CA PRO A 8 19.96 -11.62 -2.68
C PRO A 8 21.03 -10.57 -2.32
N ARG A 9 21.51 -9.84 -3.33
CA ARG A 9 22.67 -8.94 -3.29
C ARG A 9 22.36 -7.54 -2.73
N PHE A 10 21.74 -7.45 -1.56
CA PHE A 10 21.63 -6.18 -0.83
C PHE A 10 22.22 -6.31 0.57
N ALA A 11 23.55 -6.14 0.66
CA ALA A 11 24.26 -5.92 1.92
C ALA A 11 25.10 -4.64 1.77
N LEU A 12 24.65 -3.57 2.44
CA LEU A 12 25.44 -2.35 2.60
C LEU A 12 26.74 -2.69 3.33
N ARG A 13 27.89 -2.43 2.71
CA ARG A 13 29.22 -2.62 3.33
C ARG A 13 29.50 -1.46 4.30
N PRO A 14 29.78 -1.70 5.59
CA PRO A 14 30.27 -0.64 6.47
C PRO A 14 31.78 -0.44 6.30
N LEU A 15 32.22 0.82 6.21
CA LEU A 15 33.63 1.21 6.33
C LEU A 15 34.15 0.86 7.74
N ALA A 16 35.27 0.14 7.81
CA ALA A 16 35.97 -0.16 9.06
C ALA A 16 36.79 1.06 9.52
N ALA A 17 36.55 1.53 10.74
CA ALA A 17 37.45 2.45 11.45
C ALA A 17 38.20 1.66 12.53
N GLN A 18 39.52 1.59 12.40
CA GLN A 18 40.43 0.99 13.39
C GLN A 18 40.58 1.93 14.59
N LEU A 19 40.39 1.41 15.80
CA LEU A 19 40.69 2.11 17.05
C LEU A 19 41.87 1.41 17.73
N LEU A 20 42.97 2.16 17.87
CA LEU A 20 44.18 1.75 18.59
C LEU A 20 43.88 1.63 20.09
N ALA A 21 44.29 0.51 20.68
CA ALA A 21 44.38 0.32 22.11
C ALA A 21 45.63 1.01 22.67
N ILE A 22 45.49 1.69 23.82
CA ILE A 22 46.63 2.00 24.71
C ILE A 22 46.26 1.50 26.11
N ALA A 23 47.09 0.57 26.60
CA ALA A 23 47.06 0.01 27.95
C ALA A 23 48.23 0.57 28.79
N GLY A 24 48.09 0.53 30.12
CA GLY A 24 49.12 0.81 31.12
C GLY A 24 49.06 2.24 31.66
N PHE A 25 49.08 2.51 32.98
CA PHE A 25 49.84 1.88 34.06
C PHE A 25 49.14 2.04 35.42
N GLY A 26 49.33 1.08 36.33
CA GLY A 26 48.99 1.22 37.76
C GLY A 26 50.13 1.80 38.59
N LEU A 27 49.81 2.35 39.77
CA LEU A 27 50.68 2.39 40.94
C LEU A 27 49.88 2.75 42.22
N SER A 28 50.38 2.18 43.32
CA SER A 28 49.73 1.91 44.61
C SER A 28 49.59 3.09 45.57
N ALA A 29 48.61 2.89 46.47
CA ALA A 29 48.60 3.15 47.92
C ALA A 29 48.60 4.60 48.44
N CYS A 30 47.50 4.97 49.10
CA CYS A 30 47.51 5.44 50.49
C CYS A 30 46.06 5.47 51.03
N LEU A 31 45.75 4.70 52.08
CA LEU A 31 44.49 4.78 52.82
C LEU A 31 44.66 5.76 53.98
N PRO A 32 43.73 6.71 54.14
CA PRO A 32 43.29 7.10 55.46
C PRO A 32 41.78 6.89 55.61
N THR A 33 41.43 6.32 56.76
CA THR A 33 40.09 6.19 57.33
C THR A 33 39.27 7.47 57.19
N MET A 34 38.17 7.41 56.44
CA MET A 34 37.10 8.40 56.46
C MET A 34 35.75 7.72 56.71
N ALA A 35 34.96 8.41 57.51
CA ALA A 35 33.72 7.97 58.13
C ALA A 35 32.74 7.32 57.15
N THR A 36 32.07 6.26 57.62
CA THR A 36 30.91 5.65 56.98
C THR A 36 29.73 6.63 56.97
N ALA A 37 29.66 7.47 55.93
CA ALA A 37 28.41 8.06 55.52
C ALA A 37 27.64 6.99 54.73
N GLN A 38 26.62 6.40 55.36
CA GLN A 38 25.63 5.60 54.64
C GLN A 38 24.85 6.54 53.71
N LEU A 39 25.35 6.72 52.49
CA LEU A 39 24.53 7.18 51.37
C LEU A 39 23.60 6.02 51.02
N SER A 40 22.39 6.08 51.57
CA SER A 40 21.24 5.35 51.06
C SER A 40 21.03 5.79 49.60
N VAL A 41 21.67 5.09 48.66
CA VAL A 41 21.33 5.18 47.25
C VAL A 41 19.98 4.51 47.10
N THR A 42 18.91 5.31 47.19
CA THR A 42 17.60 4.91 46.70
C THR A 42 17.75 4.48 45.24
N PRO A 43 17.38 3.24 44.86
CA PRO A 43 17.22 2.89 43.45
C PRO A 43 15.94 3.56 42.94
N GLN A 44 15.97 4.88 42.79
CA GLN A 44 14.91 5.66 42.13
C GLN A 44 15.46 6.27 40.85
N SER A 45 15.71 5.40 39.89
CA SER A 45 15.40 5.70 38.50
C SER A 45 15.00 4.40 37.83
N LEU A 46 13.81 3.89 38.21
CA LEU A 46 13.06 3.06 37.28
C LEU A 46 12.88 3.92 36.03
N THR A 47 13.59 3.57 34.96
CA THR A 47 13.48 4.17 33.63
C THR A 47 12.01 4.09 33.25
N GLN A 48 11.27 5.19 33.43
CA GLN A 48 9.90 5.26 32.97
C GLN A 48 9.98 5.09 31.45
N ALA A 49 9.45 3.99 30.93
CA ALA A 49 9.45 3.72 29.50
C ALA A 49 8.87 4.96 28.81
N LYS A 50 9.69 5.60 27.97
CA LYS A 50 9.30 6.83 27.28
C LYS A 50 8.05 6.52 26.45
N GLN A 51 6.91 7.09 26.83
CA GLN A 51 5.67 6.87 26.11
C GLN A 51 5.84 7.38 24.68
N LEU A 52 5.72 6.49 23.71
CA LEU A 52 5.80 6.85 22.31
C LEU A 52 4.46 7.42 21.84
N HIS A 53 4.55 8.45 21.02
CA HIS A 53 3.43 9.03 20.29
C HIS A 53 3.26 8.30 18.97
N GLN A 54 2.00 8.06 18.61
CA GLN A 54 1.59 7.59 17.30
C GLN A 54 1.00 8.78 16.54
N ASP A 55 1.57 9.05 15.37
CA ASP A 55 1.05 10.06 14.45
C ASP A 55 0.90 9.43 13.07
N SER A 56 -0.10 9.88 12.32
CA SER A 56 -0.34 9.42 10.95
C SER A 56 -0.48 10.58 9.96
N LEU A 57 -0.20 10.29 8.70
CA LEU A 57 -0.38 11.20 7.58
C LEU A 57 -1.02 10.45 6.43
N HIS A 58 -2.00 11.09 5.81
CA HIS A 58 -2.59 10.66 4.55
C HIS A 58 -2.33 11.73 3.48
N GLN A 59 -1.99 11.32 2.26
CA GLN A 59 -1.90 12.21 1.10
C GLN A 59 -2.28 11.52 -0.22
N ASP A 60 -3.25 12.08 -0.95
CA ASP A 60 -3.60 11.64 -2.30
C ASP A 60 -2.69 12.20 -3.40
N HIS A 61 -2.80 11.60 -4.59
CA HIS A 61 -2.05 11.95 -5.79
C HIS A 61 -0.53 11.83 -5.65
N VAL A 62 -0.07 10.85 -4.87
CA VAL A 62 1.34 10.47 -4.75
C VAL A 62 1.58 9.28 -5.68
N LEU A 63 2.47 9.43 -6.68
CA LEU A 63 2.79 8.40 -7.67
C LEU A 63 1.57 7.82 -8.40
N GLY A 64 0.57 8.66 -8.70
CA GLY A 64 -0.67 8.19 -9.33
C GLY A 64 -1.53 7.29 -8.43
N THR A 65 -1.40 7.43 -7.11
CA THR A 65 -2.22 6.77 -6.09
C THR A 65 -2.23 7.57 -4.78
N SER A 66 -2.46 6.93 -3.63
CA SER A 66 -2.42 7.54 -2.30
C SER A 66 -1.20 7.10 -1.49
N LEU A 67 -0.80 7.93 -0.51
CA LEU A 67 0.26 7.69 0.46
C LEU A 67 -0.34 7.72 1.87
N ASP A 68 -0.10 6.68 2.63
CA ASP A 68 -0.40 6.59 4.06
C ASP A 68 0.90 6.36 4.83
N MET A 69 1.12 7.12 5.90
CA MET A 69 2.26 6.94 6.80
C MET A 69 1.82 6.91 8.25
N LEU A 70 2.49 6.09 9.05
CA LEU A 70 2.34 6.05 10.50
C LEU A 70 3.72 6.04 11.14
N ALA A 71 3.97 6.92 12.10
CA ALA A 71 5.23 6.95 12.83
C ALA A 71 5.03 6.76 14.33
N MET A 72 5.98 6.05 14.93
CA MET A 72 6.16 5.93 16.37
C MET A 72 7.37 6.77 16.77
N SER A 73 7.15 7.82 17.57
CA SER A 73 8.20 8.77 17.91
C SER A 73 8.07 9.28 19.35
N ALA A 74 9.10 9.94 19.86
CA ALA A 74 9.03 10.53 21.20
C ALA A 74 8.36 11.91 21.21
N THR A 75 8.25 12.58 20.05
CA THR A 75 7.65 13.92 19.94
C THR A 75 7.02 14.11 18.56
N PRO A 76 5.91 14.88 18.44
CA PRO A 76 5.31 15.20 17.14
C PRO A 76 6.25 15.87 16.13
N ASN A 77 7.24 16.64 16.61
CA ASN A 77 8.24 17.28 15.75
C ASN A 77 9.15 16.24 15.04
N GLN A 78 9.47 15.12 15.70
CA GLN A 78 10.22 14.02 15.08
C GLN A 78 9.41 13.38 13.96
N THR A 79 8.13 13.11 14.20
CA THR A 79 7.20 12.62 13.18
C THR A 79 7.18 13.55 11.97
N GLN A 80 6.96 14.86 12.17
CA GLN A 80 6.85 15.82 11.07
C GLN A 80 8.12 15.87 10.21
N ARG A 81 9.30 15.83 10.84
CA ARG A 81 10.59 15.77 10.12
C ARG A 81 10.75 14.47 9.34
N ALA A 82 10.36 13.33 9.92
CA ALA A 82 10.43 12.03 9.26
C ALA A 82 9.51 11.98 8.02
N PHE A 83 8.25 12.42 8.16
CA PHE A 83 7.31 12.50 7.05
C PHE A 83 7.78 13.46 5.96
N ALA A 84 8.29 14.64 6.31
CA ALA A 84 8.81 15.59 5.34
C ALA A 84 10.01 15.02 4.55
N ALA A 85 10.91 14.28 5.21
CA ALA A 85 12.04 13.63 4.55
C ALA A 85 11.59 12.51 3.60
N ALA A 86 10.64 11.67 4.03
CA ALA A 86 10.04 10.63 3.20
C ALA A 86 9.38 11.22 1.94
N ILE A 87 8.53 12.24 2.11
CA ILE A 87 7.84 12.91 0.99
C ILE A 87 8.84 13.57 0.03
N THR A 88 9.90 14.18 0.56
CA THR A 88 10.96 14.78 -0.26
C THR A 88 11.65 13.73 -1.14
N GLU A 89 11.98 12.56 -0.57
CA GLU A 89 12.60 11.48 -1.33
C GLU A 89 11.64 10.87 -2.37
N ILE A 90 10.36 10.70 -2.01
CA ILE A 90 9.31 10.25 -2.95
C ILE A 90 9.24 11.19 -4.15
N ASN A 91 9.14 12.51 -3.91
CA ASN A 91 9.05 13.51 -4.98
C ASN A 91 10.34 13.58 -5.83
N ARG A 92 11.50 13.34 -5.23
CA ARG A 92 12.77 13.28 -5.96
C ARG A 92 12.80 12.08 -6.91
N LEU A 93 12.41 10.89 -6.41
CA LEU A 93 12.41 9.67 -7.19
C LEU A 93 11.29 9.62 -8.23
N ASP A 94 10.17 10.32 -8.03
CA ASP A 94 9.15 10.54 -9.07
C ASP A 94 9.77 11.20 -10.33
N ARG A 95 10.69 12.16 -10.15
CA ARG A 95 11.42 12.78 -11.27
C ARG A 95 12.48 11.87 -11.91
N VAL A 96 12.79 10.73 -11.30
CA VAL A 96 13.74 9.76 -11.84
C VAL A 96 13.00 8.63 -12.55
N LEU A 97 11.97 8.07 -11.91
CA LEU A 97 11.39 6.76 -12.25
C LEU A 97 10.01 6.83 -12.91
N SER A 98 9.36 8.01 -12.96
CA SER A 98 8.01 8.12 -13.49
C SER A 98 7.99 8.12 -15.02
N THR A 99 7.37 7.09 -15.61
CA THR A 99 7.14 6.97 -17.06
C THR A 99 6.06 7.93 -17.58
N TYR A 100 5.25 8.50 -16.68
CA TYR A 100 4.19 9.46 -16.99
C TYR A 100 4.71 10.90 -17.14
N ARG A 101 5.92 11.17 -16.68
CA ARG A 101 6.55 12.48 -16.71
C ARG A 101 7.46 12.60 -17.92
N ALA A 102 7.21 13.60 -18.78
CA ALA A 102 8.09 13.88 -19.90
C ALA A 102 9.48 14.37 -19.48
N ASP A 103 9.59 14.97 -18.28
CA ASP A 103 10.84 15.51 -17.74
C ASP A 103 11.62 14.52 -16.86
N SER A 104 11.16 13.28 -16.69
CA SER A 104 11.86 12.30 -15.85
C SER A 104 13.10 11.71 -16.51
N GLU A 105 14.03 11.24 -15.69
CA GLU A 105 15.26 10.60 -16.17
C GLU A 105 14.96 9.32 -16.99
N ILE A 106 14.03 8.47 -16.55
CA ILE A 106 13.61 7.29 -17.31
C ILE A 106 12.99 7.65 -18.66
N SER A 107 12.23 8.74 -18.75
CA SER A 107 11.67 9.23 -20.02
C SER A 107 12.76 9.74 -20.96
N GLN A 108 13.81 10.36 -20.42
CA GLN A 108 14.99 10.74 -21.20
C GLN A 108 15.75 9.51 -21.71
N LEU A 109 15.93 8.48 -20.88
CA LEU A 109 16.51 7.20 -21.31
C LEU A 109 15.66 6.54 -22.40
N ASN A 110 14.33 6.59 -22.27
CA ASN A 110 13.35 6.05 -23.23
C ASN A 110 13.18 6.89 -24.52
N ASN A 111 13.85 8.03 -24.63
CA ASN A 111 13.80 8.85 -25.85
C ASN A 111 14.44 8.09 -27.02
N PRO A 112 13.75 7.94 -28.18
CA PRO A 112 14.31 7.28 -29.37
C PRO A 112 15.63 7.88 -29.86
N ALA A 113 15.88 9.17 -29.59
CA ALA A 113 17.16 9.80 -29.89
C ALA A 113 18.35 9.18 -29.13
N ASN A 114 18.10 8.38 -28.10
CA ASN A 114 19.09 7.69 -27.28
C ASN A 114 19.18 6.18 -27.59
N ASP A 115 18.43 5.67 -28.56
CA ASP A 115 18.52 4.26 -28.94
C ASP A 115 19.95 3.90 -29.38
N GLN A 116 20.44 2.75 -28.92
CA GLN A 116 21.80 2.22 -29.15
C GLN A 116 22.95 3.11 -28.61
N LYS A 117 22.65 4.17 -27.86
CA LYS A 117 23.68 4.99 -27.19
C LYS A 117 23.91 4.50 -25.78
N SER A 118 25.16 4.55 -25.34
CA SER A 118 25.50 4.43 -23.92
C SER A 118 25.12 5.74 -23.23
N VAL A 119 24.08 5.69 -22.40
CA VAL A 119 23.55 6.84 -21.67
C VAL A 119 23.96 6.72 -20.21
N ALA A 120 24.76 7.66 -19.71
CA ALA A 120 25.04 7.76 -18.28
C ALA A 120 23.76 8.14 -17.52
N VAL A 121 23.48 7.44 -16.43
CA VAL A 121 22.28 7.63 -15.61
C VAL A 121 22.64 7.76 -14.12
N SER A 122 21.70 8.25 -13.33
CA SER A 122 21.83 8.33 -11.88
C SER A 122 21.93 6.94 -11.26
N ALA A 123 22.54 6.89 -10.08
CA ALA A 123 22.67 5.64 -9.32
C ALA A 123 21.30 4.99 -9.01
N ASP A 124 20.26 5.79 -8.79
CA ASP A 124 18.92 5.26 -8.49
C ASP A 124 18.28 4.63 -9.74
N LEU A 125 18.33 5.31 -10.91
CA LEU A 125 17.80 4.74 -12.15
C LEU A 125 18.58 3.48 -12.55
N PHE A 126 19.91 3.50 -12.45
CA PHE A 126 20.74 2.33 -12.69
C PHE A 126 20.34 1.16 -11.79
N THR A 127 20.19 1.41 -10.49
CA THR A 127 19.83 0.38 -9.50
C THR A 127 18.47 -0.24 -9.82
N VAL A 128 17.48 0.56 -10.19
CA VAL A 128 16.14 0.07 -10.52
C VAL A 128 16.15 -0.78 -11.79
N ILE A 129 16.84 -0.33 -12.85
CA ILE A 129 16.91 -1.10 -14.10
C ILE A 129 17.71 -2.40 -13.90
N ASP A 130 18.83 -2.35 -13.18
CA ASP A 130 19.60 -3.55 -12.81
C ASP A 130 18.75 -4.55 -12.04
N ALA A 131 17.96 -4.08 -11.06
CA ALA A 131 17.02 -4.92 -10.33
C ALA A 131 15.93 -5.51 -11.24
N CYS A 132 15.40 -4.72 -12.20
CA CYS A 132 14.43 -5.23 -13.16
C CYS A 132 15.02 -6.35 -14.04
N GLU A 133 16.25 -6.21 -14.51
CA GLU A 133 16.93 -7.23 -15.30
C GLU A 133 17.26 -8.48 -14.48
N ALA A 134 17.67 -8.30 -13.22
CA ALA A 134 17.89 -9.40 -12.29
C ALA A 134 16.61 -10.19 -12.04
N TRP A 135 15.48 -9.52 -11.78
CA TRP A 135 14.18 -10.17 -11.59
C TRP A 135 13.69 -10.85 -12.86
N ARG A 136 13.88 -10.24 -14.04
CA ARG A 136 13.58 -10.88 -15.33
C ARG A 136 14.31 -12.21 -15.49
N ALA A 137 15.60 -12.24 -15.16
CA ALA A 137 16.39 -13.48 -15.22
C ALA A 137 15.93 -14.51 -14.18
N LEU A 138 15.75 -14.11 -12.93
CA LEU A 138 15.35 -15.00 -11.83
C LEU A 138 13.94 -15.58 -12.01
N SER A 139 13.03 -14.82 -12.61
CA SER A 139 11.65 -15.23 -12.87
C SER A 139 11.48 -15.98 -14.20
N GLY A 140 12.56 -16.25 -14.95
CA GLY A 140 12.47 -16.85 -16.29
C GLY A 140 11.65 -16.03 -17.28
N GLY A 141 11.65 -14.69 -17.15
CA GLY A 141 10.89 -13.77 -18.00
C GLY A 141 9.46 -13.48 -17.55
N ALA A 142 8.94 -14.10 -16.48
CA ALA A 142 7.61 -13.79 -15.96
C ALA A 142 7.46 -12.32 -15.47
N PHE A 143 8.54 -11.70 -15.01
CA PHE A 143 8.66 -10.27 -14.78
C PHE A 143 9.55 -9.64 -15.85
N SER A 144 9.24 -8.41 -16.29
CA SER A 144 10.13 -7.64 -17.16
C SER A 144 9.87 -6.14 -17.03
N GLY A 145 10.93 -5.38 -16.81
CA GLY A 145 10.88 -3.91 -16.89
C GLY A 145 10.92 -3.38 -18.32
N ARG A 146 11.01 -4.23 -19.35
CA ARG A 146 11.19 -3.83 -20.77
C ARG A 146 9.87 -3.60 -21.53
N MET A 147 8.76 -3.54 -20.80
CA MET A 147 7.41 -3.67 -21.33
C MET A 147 6.80 -2.35 -21.82
N GLY A 148 7.55 -1.24 -21.81
CA GLY A 148 7.02 0.10 -22.02
C GLY A 148 6.26 0.28 -23.33
N GLN A 149 6.78 -0.24 -24.44
CA GLN A 149 6.11 -0.15 -25.74
C GLN A 149 4.79 -0.92 -25.76
N LEU A 150 4.79 -2.14 -25.22
CA LEU A 150 3.58 -2.96 -25.18
C LEU A 150 2.50 -2.28 -24.34
N ILE A 151 2.86 -1.80 -23.15
CA ILE A 151 1.95 -1.11 -22.23
C ILE A 151 1.40 0.15 -22.91
N GLN A 152 2.25 0.95 -23.53
CA GLN A 152 1.82 2.17 -24.22
C GLN A 152 0.84 1.87 -25.36
N GLN A 153 1.12 0.88 -26.20
CA GLN A 153 0.23 0.54 -27.31
C GLN A 153 -1.09 -0.06 -26.83
N HIS A 154 -1.05 -0.90 -25.79
CA HIS A 154 -2.26 -1.46 -25.17
C HIS A 154 -3.17 -0.37 -24.60
N ASN A 155 -2.60 0.66 -23.96
CA ASN A 155 -3.37 1.75 -23.38
C ASN A 155 -3.94 2.73 -24.43
N ASN A 156 -3.25 2.90 -25.56
CA ASN A 156 -3.62 3.91 -26.57
C ASN A 156 -4.55 3.37 -27.67
N SER A 157 -4.59 2.05 -27.89
CA SER A 157 -5.30 1.44 -29.03
C SER A 157 -5.59 -0.04 -28.82
N GLU A 158 -6.65 -0.53 -29.45
CA GLU A 158 -6.84 -1.98 -29.61
C GLU A 158 -5.82 -2.53 -30.60
N ILE A 159 -4.84 -3.28 -30.08
CA ILE A 159 -3.83 -3.98 -30.88
C ILE A 159 -4.12 -5.47 -30.98
N SER A 160 -3.82 -6.04 -32.15
CA SER A 160 -4.01 -7.47 -32.43
C SER A 160 -3.20 -8.36 -31.48
N ALA A 161 -3.65 -9.60 -31.28
CA ALA A 161 -2.91 -10.57 -30.47
C ALA A 161 -1.51 -10.87 -31.04
N GLU A 162 -1.36 -10.85 -32.37
CA GLU A 162 -0.09 -11.02 -33.06
C GLU A 162 0.86 -9.85 -32.79
N THR A 163 0.37 -8.60 -32.89
CA THR A 163 1.15 -7.40 -32.56
C THR A 163 1.66 -7.45 -31.12
N ARG A 164 0.80 -7.83 -30.16
CA ARG A 164 1.18 -7.99 -28.75
C ARG A 164 2.31 -9.01 -28.56
N SER A 165 2.15 -10.19 -29.18
CA SER A 165 3.14 -11.26 -29.09
C SER A 165 4.48 -10.82 -29.70
N ASN A 166 4.46 -10.12 -30.83
CA ASN A 166 5.68 -9.64 -31.48
C ASN A 166 6.44 -8.63 -30.62
N LEU A 167 5.75 -7.65 -30.03
CA LEU A 167 6.37 -6.66 -29.13
C LEU A 167 6.97 -7.32 -27.88
N ALA A 168 6.23 -8.26 -27.27
CA ALA A 168 6.71 -8.99 -26.09
C ALA A 168 7.99 -9.80 -26.43
N GLN A 169 7.99 -10.52 -27.55
CA GLN A 169 9.16 -11.29 -28.01
C GLN A 169 10.36 -10.40 -28.34
N GLN A 170 10.14 -9.29 -29.05
CA GLN A 170 11.18 -8.33 -29.40
C GLN A 170 11.85 -7.75 -28.14
N ALA A 171 11.06 -7.26 -27.18
CA ALA A 171 11.57 -6.71 -25.92
C ALA A 171 12.31 -7.77 -25.08
N ASN A 172 11.83 -9.02 -25.07
CA ASN A 172 12.44 -10.11 -24.32
C ASN A 172 13.79 -10.57 -24.92
N ASN A 173 13.90 -10.57 -26.26
CA ASN A 173 15.10 -11.01 -26.98
C ASN A 173 16.14 -9.90 -27.18
N ALA A 174 15.77 -8.65 -26.97
CA ALA A 174 16.63 -7.49 -27.09
C ALA A 174 17.88 -7.59 -26.17
N ASP A 175 19.02 -7.08 -26.65
CA ASP A 175 20.23 -6.98 -25.84
C ASP A 175 20.29 -5.63 -25.11
N VAL A 176 20.33 -5.64 -23.78
CA VAL A 176 20.45 -4.45 -22.94
C VAL A 176 21.77 -4.54 -22.20
N ILE A 177 22.59 -3.50 -22.29
CA ILE A 177 23.91 -3.47 -21.67
C ILE A 177 23.85 -2.52 -20.47
N LEU A 178 24.20 -3.05 -19.30
CA LEU A 178 24.37 -2.31 -18.06
C LEU A 178 25.86 -2.26 -17.72
N ASP A 179 26.47 -1.08 -17.84
CA ASP A 179 27.86 -0.86 -17.46
C ASP A 179 27.94 -0.28 -16.05
N THR A 180 28.27 -1.15 -15.09
CA THR A 180 28.43 -0.78 -13.67
C THR A 180 29.61 0.16 -13.41
N ALA A 181 30.65 0.15 -14.25
CA ALA A 181 31.83 0.99 -14.05
C ALA A 181 31.56 2.45 -14.43
N THR A 182 30.78 2.65 -15.49
CA THR A 182 30.41 3.99 -15.98
C THR A 182 29.01 4.43 -15.54
N GLN A 183 28.24 3.56 -14.86
CA GLN A 183 26.82 3.76 -14.55
C GLN A 183 26.01 4.15 -15.79
N SER A 184 26.23 3.44 -16.89
CA SER A 184 25.56 3.72 -18.16
C SER A 184 24.72 2.55 -18.64
N ILE A 185 23.68 2.89 -19.41
CA ILE A 185 22.72 1.93 -19.96
C ILE A 185 22.66 2.13 -21.47
N THR A 186 22.77 1.02 -22.20
CA THR A 186 22.52 0.97 -23.64
C THR A 186 21.30 0.09 -23.89
N ARG A 187 20.30 0.62 -24.58
CA ARG A 187 19.08 -0.13 -24.96
C ARG A 187 18.83 -0.03 -26.47
N PRO A 188 18.25 -1.08 -27.10
CA PRO A 188 17.81 -1.03 -28.48
C PRO A 188 16.45 -0.35 -28.59
N GLN A 189 16.06 -0.04 -29.83
CA GLN A 189 14.76 0.55 -30.13
C GLN A 189 13.59 -0.34 -29.67
N ASP A 190 13.78 -1.67 -29.56
CA ASP A 190 12.74 -2.62 -29.18
C ASP A 190 12.42 -2.61 -27.67
N VAL A 191 13.20 -1.87 -26.87
CA VAL A 191 13.03 -1.80 -25.42
C VAL A 191 12.70 -0.38 -25.03
N GLN A 192 11.55 -0.17 -24.42
CA GLN A 192 11.32 1.00 -23.55
C GLN A 192 11.12 0.49 -22.13
N PHE A 193 11.82 1.09 -21.18
CA PHE A 193 11.71 0.69 -19.79
C PHE A 193 10.42 1.22 -19.17
N ALA A 194 9.65 0.34 -18.56
CA ALA A 194 8.55 0.64 -17.67
C ALA A 194 8.77 -0.12 -16.37
N THR A 195 9.17 0.61 -15.34
CA THR A 195 9.62 0.04 -14.06
C THR A 195 8.51 0.05 -13.01
N ASP A 196 7.27 0.36 -13.37
CA ASP A 196 6.15 0.60 -12.46
C ASP A 196 5.88 -0.57 -11.50
N ALA A 197 6.17 -1.81 -11.94
CA ALA A 197 6.05 -3.04 -11.16
C ALA A 197 7.21 -3.33 -10.18
N LEU A 198 8.12 -2.37 -9.98
CA LEU A 198 9.25 -2.47 -9.01
C LEU A 198 9.55 -1.11 -8.37
N ALA A 199 9.43 -0.03 -9.16
CA ALA A 199 9.80 1.31 -8.78
C ALA A 199 9.01 1.83 -7.56
N LYS A 200 7.73 1.46 -7.42
CA LYS A 200 6.91 1.86 -6.27
C LYS A 200 7.49 1.28 -4.98
N GLY A 201 7.78 -0.03 -4.98
CA GLY A 201 8.49 -0.69 -3.89
C GLY A 201 9.85 -0.06 -3.58
N TYR A 202 10.66 0.26 -4.61
CA TYR A 202 11.94 0.94 -4.42
C TYR A 202 11.78 2.32 -3.75
N ILE A 203 10.80 3.10 -4.18
CA ILE A 203 10.51 4.42 -3.61
C ILE A 203 10.10 4.29 -2.14
N ILE A 204 9.28 3.30 -1.79
CA ILE A 204 8.91 3.01 -0.39
C ILE A 204 10.16 2.69 0.45
N ASP A 205 11.05 1.82 -0.05
CA ASP A 205 12.30 1.46 0.62
C ASP A 205 13.18 2.70 0.87
N ARG A 206 13.29 3.58 -0.12
CA ARG A 206 14.07 4.82 -0.04
C ARG A 206 13.43 5.87 0.86
N ALA A 207 12.09 5.97 0.89
CA ALA A 207 11.36 6.87 1.77
C ALA A 207 11.58 6.51 3.25
N ILE A 208 11.48 5.21 3.60
CA ILE A 208 11.82 4.70 4.94
C ILE A 208 13.27 5.04 5.29
N SER A 209 14.21 4.82 4.36
CA SER A 209 15.62 5.15 4.57
C SER A 209 15.81 6.64 4.83
N ALA A 210 15.24 7.52 3.99
CA ALA A 210 15.36 8.97 4.12
C ALA A 210 14.82 9.47 5.46
N ALA A 211 13.66 8.99 5.90
CA ALA A 211 13.08 9.33 7.19
C ALA A 211 13.99 8.92 8.37
N ARG A 212 14.57 7.72 8.31
CA ARG A 212 15.49 7.22 9.34
C ARG A 212 16.80 8.01 9.40
N HIS A 213 17.33 8.43 8.25
CA HIS A 213 18.53 9.27 8.21
C HIS A 213 18.24 10.67 8.75
N ALA A 214 17.07 11.23 8.45
CA ALA A 214 16.67 12.54 8.95
C ALA A 214 16.40 12.53 10.46
N VAL A 215 15.86 11.43 10.99
CA VAL A 215 15.49 11.29 12.40
C VAL A 215 16.03 9.96 12.95
N PRO A 216 17.32 9.89 13.34
CA PRO A 216 17.94 8.66 13.84
C PRO A 216 17.27 8.07 15.08
N GLU A 217 16.59 8.90 15.87
CA GLU A 217 15.87 8.52 17.08
C GLU A 217 14.40 8.12 16.86
N LEU A 218 13.95 8.05 15.60
CA LEU A 218 12.62 7.55 15.26
C LEU A 218 12.47 6.10 15.73
N SER A 219 11.36 5.77 16.39
CA SER A 219 11.18 4.44 16.98
C SER A 219 10.55 3.45 16.00
N GLY A 220 9.67 3.91 15.12
CA GLY A 220 9.05 3.09 14.08
C GLY A 220 8.39 3.92 12.99
N LEU A 221 8.23 3.33 11.81
CA LEU A 221 7.64 3.95 10.64
C LEU A 221 6.99 2.90 9.74
N MET A 222 5.80 3.20 9.28
CA MET A 222 5.13 2.54 8.17
C MET A 222 4.93 3.53 7.05
N VAL A 223 5.19 3.08 5.82
CA VAL A 223 4.86 3.78 4.58
C VAL A 223 4.05 2.83 3.72
N ASP A 224 2.89 3.28 3.28
CA ASP A 224 1.99 2.60 2.37
C ASP A 224 1.77 3.51 1.16
N ILE A 225 2.10 3.02 -0.04
CA ILE A 225 1.79 3.71 -1.30
C ILE A 225 0.91 2.81 -2.15
N GLY A 226 -0.37 3.18 -2.27
CA GLY A 226 -1.34 2.42 -3.04
C GLY A 226 -1.51 0.98 -2.55
N GLY A 227 -1.36 0.76 -1.24
CA GLY A 227 -1.46 -0.50 -0.51
C GLY A 227 -0.30 -1.47 -0.66
N ASP A 228 0.81 -1.04 -1.26
CA ASP A 228 2.11 -1.65 -1.01
C ASP A 228 2.73 -0.99 0.22
N VAL A 229 3.06 -1.81 1.20
CA VAL A 229 3.41 -1.37 2.55
C VAL A 229 4.84 -1.75 2.86
N LYS A 230 5.57 -0.88 3.56
CA LYS A 230 6.76 -1.25 4.31
C LYS A 230 6.67 -0.77 5.75
N VAL A 231 7.08 -1.64 6.67
CA VAL A 231 7.15 -1.36 8.09
C VAL A 231 8.58 -1.47 8.62
N TRP A 232 8.93 -0.58 9.55
CA TRP A 232 10.22 -0.54 10.21
C TRP A 232 10.07 -0.13 11.67
N GLY A 233 10.93 -0.68 12.53
CA GLY A 233 11.02 -0.35 13.94
C GLY A 233 9.84 -0.85 14.77
N GLN A 234 9.62 -0.18 15.89
CA GLN A 234 8.58 -0.51 16.86
C GLN A 234 7.19 -0.22 16.29
N ALA A 235 6.33 -1.24 16.33
CA ALA A 235 4.93 -1.11 15.95
C ALA A 235 4.11 -0.40 17.04
N PRO A 236 2.93 0.14 16.70
CA PRO A 236 1.98 0.69 17.69
C PRO A 236 1.52 -0.34 18.73
N ARG A 237 1.53 -1.63 18.37
CA ARG A 237 1.05 -2.74 19.20
C ARG A 237 2.17 -3.72 19.50
N ALA A 238 2.05 -4.40 20.64
CA ALA A 238 3.01 -5.44 21.07
C ALA A 238 3.02 -6.66 20.13
N THR A 239 1.92 -6.93 19.41
CA THR A 239 1.80 -8.03 18.45
C THR A 239 2.53 -7.79 17.12
N GLY A 240 3.13 -6.61 16.94
CA GLY A 240 3.76 -6.20 15.69
C GLY A 240 2.87 -5.28 14.85
N TRP A 241 3.26 -5.10 13.59
CA TRP A 241 2.53 -4.31 12.62
C TRP A 241 1.39 -5.13 12.05
N ASN A 242 0.15 -4.73 12.32
CA ASN A 242 -1.02 -5.43 11.83
C ASN A 242 -1.44 -4.86 10.48
N ILE A 243 -1.23 -5.63 9.41
CA ILE A 243 -1.57 -5.24 8.04
C ILE A 243 -2.75 -6.07 7.56
N GLY A 244 -3.93 -5.44 7.45
CA GLY A 244 -5.11 -6.08 6.86
C GLY A 244 -4.90 -6.38 5.38
N LEU A 245 -5.27 -7.58 4.92
CA LEU A 245 -5.29 -7.97 3.52
C LEU A 245 -6.73 -7.97 3.01
N ARG A 246 -7.00 -7.13 2.00
CA ARG A 246 -8.30 -7.14 1.33
C ARG A 246 -8.54 -8.48 0.63
N ALA A 247 -9.72 -9.05 0.84
CA ALA A 247 -10.14 -10.29 0.20
C ALA A 247 -10.09 -10.20 -1.34
N ALA A 248 -9.74 -11.31 -2.00
CA ALA A 248 -9.76 -11.39 -3.46
C ALA A 248 -11.17 -11.10 -4.02
N GLY A 249 -11.25 -10.41 -5.15
CA GLY A 249 -12.52 -10.00 -5.77
C GLY A 249 -13.30 -8.90 -5.04
N GLN A 250 -12.98 -8.58 -3.78
CA GLN A 250 -13.60 -7.46 -3.06
C GLN A 250 -12.97 -6.13 -3.48
N ARG A 251 -13.77 -5.28 -4.13
CA ARG A 251 -13.29 -4.02 -4.72
C ARG A 251 -13.57 -2.80 -3.87
N ALA A 252 -14.52 -2.91 -2.95
CA ALA A 252 -14.88 -1.83 -2.04
C ALA A 252 -13.75 -1.49 -1.07
N ASP A 253 -13.68 -0.22 -0.70
CA ASP A 253 -12.62 0.38 0.10
C ASP A 253 -12.78 0.12 1.58
N ASN A 254 -14.02 -0.10 2.00
CA ASN A 254 -14.40 -0.51 3.34
C ASN A 254 -14.63 -2.03 3.44
N ALA A 255 -14.24 -2.80 2.42
CA ALA A 255 -14.24 -4.25 2.55
C ALA A 255 -13.38 -4.62 3.76
N LEU A 256 -13.97 -5.37 4.69
CA LEU A 256 -13.21 -5.89 5.81
C LEU A 256 -12.06 -6.75 5.26
N PRO A 257 -10.85 -6.64 5.82
CA PRO A 257 -9.79 -7.52 5.43
C PRO A 257 -10.19 -8.97 5.71
N GLU A 258 -9.84 -9.88 4.81
CA GLU A 258 -10.09 -11.32 5.00
C GLU A 258 -9.09 -11.90 6.00
N GLN A 259 -7.87 -11.39 5.95
CA GLN A 259 -6.77 -11.77 6.82
C GLN A 259 -6.10 -10.52 7.37
N THR A 260 -5.49 -10.64 8.54
CA THR A 260 -4.58 -9.63 9.07
C THR A 260 -3.21 -10.27 9.21
N LEU A 261 -2.19 -9.71 8.58
CA LEU A 261 -0.80 -10.12 8.78
C LEU A 261 -0.22 -9.44 10.02
N GLN A 262 0.49 -10.19 10.85
CA GLN A 262 1.29 -9.69 11.97
C GLN A 262 2.76 -9.63 11.56
N LEU A 263 3.16 -8.47 11.05
CA LEU A 263 4.51 -8.27 10.56
C LEU A 263 5.46 -7.82 11.66
N LYS A 264 6.65 -8.39 11.64
CA LYS A 264 7.80 -7.90 12.43
C LYS A 264 8.42 -6.69 11.75
N THR A 265 9.36 -6.03 12.42
CA THR A 265 10.12 -4.92 11.84
C THR A 265 10.84 -5.33 10.56
N ASN A 266 10.96 -4.40 9.61
CA ASN A 266 11.68 -4.54 8.34
C ASN A 266 11.07 -5.60 7.42
N ALA A 267 9.75 -5.55 7.30
CA ALA A 267 8.96 -6.35 6.38
C ALA A 267 8.17 -5.42 5.45
N SER A 268 7.88 -5.91 4.25
CA SER A 268 7.08 -5.25 3.25
C SER A 268 6.00 -6.19 2.75
N VAL A 269 4.88 -5.64 2.30
CA VAL A 269 3.78 -6.36 1.64
C VAL A 269 3.51 -5.66 0.32
N ALA A 270 3.41 -6.41 -0.77
CA ALA A 270 3.01 -5.87 -2.07
C ALA A 270 1.88 -6.68 -2.68
N PHE A 271 1.02 -5.98 -3.43
CA PHE A 271 -0.17 -6.55 -4.06
C PHE A 271 -0.14 -6.38 -5.58
N SER A 272 -0.46 -7.46 -6.29
CA SER A 272 -0.77 -7.44 -7.72
C SER A 272 -2.03 -8.26 -7.98
N GLY A 273 -2.72 -7.98 -9.07
CA GLY A 273 -3.96 -8.66 -9.44
C GLY A 273 -5.01 -7.69 -9.93
N LYS A 274 -6.24 -8.18 -10.03
CA LYS A 274 -7.34 -7.35 -10.53
C LYS A 274 -7.76 -6.32 -9.50
N GLY A 275 -7.99 -5.09 -9.97
CA GLY A 275 -8.26 -3.94 -9.12
C GLY A 275 -9.14 -2.90 -9.81
N ALA A 276 -9.12 -1.69 -9.26
CA ALA A 276 -9.93 -0.57 -9.76
C ALA A 276 -9.51 -0.14 -11.18
N ARG A 277 -8.25 -0.37 -11.56
CA ARG A 277 -7.69 0.02 -12.87
C ARG A 277 -8.25 -0.79 -14.05
N ASP A 278 -8.71 -2.01 -13.82
CA ASP A 278 -9.21 -2.89 -14.90
C ASP A 278 -10.61 -2.46 -15.37
N ILE A 279 -11.45 -2.00 -14.44
CA ILE A 279 -12.88 -1.71 -14.69
C ILE A 279 -13.09 -0.56 -15.68
N GLN A 280 -12.09 0.31 -15.85
CA GLN A 280 -12.25 1.52 -16.67
C GLN A 280 -12.19 1.25 -18.17
N HIS A 281 -11.55 0.16 -18.63
CA HIS A 281 -11.23 -0.02 -20.05
C HIS A 281 -11.67 -1.36 -20.67
N SER A 282 -11.84 -2.43 -19.90
CA SER A 282 -12.46 -3.69 -20.33
C SER A 282 -12.64 -4.64 -19.12
N ASN A 283 -13.06 -5.89 -19.33
CA ASN A 283 -12.97 -6.91 -18.27
C ASN A 283 -11.55 -7.53 -18.16
N ASP A 284 -10.57 -7.04 -18.93
CA ASP A 284 -9.21 -7.57 -18.94
C ASP A 284 -8.32 -6.89 -17.89
N SER A 285 -7.39 -7.69 -17.35
CA SER A 285 -6.35 -7.21 -16.43
C SER A 285 -5.39 -6.24 -17.13
N HIS A 286 -5.05 -5.14 -16.45
CA HIS A 286 -3.99 -4.21 -16.85
C HIS A 286 -2.59 -4.82 -16.76
N LEU A 287 -2.45 -5.97 -16.09
CA LEU A 287 -1.18 -6.71 -16.05
C LEU A 287 -1.03 -7.52 -17.34
N LEU A 288 0.10 -7.34 -18.02
CA LEU A 288 0.41 -8.02 -19.28
C LEU A 288 1.54 -9.04 -19.08
N SER A 289 1.43 -10.20 -19.72
CA SER A 289 2.49 -11.21 -19.76
C SER A 289 3.68 -10.69 -20.58
N PRO A 290 4.91 -10.66 -20.03
CA PRO A 290 6.11 -10.35 -20.83
C PRO A 290 6.48 -11.41 -21.85
N ILE A 291 5.88 -12.60 -21.76
CA ILE A 291 6.17 -13.73 -22.64
C ILE A 291 5.21 -13.74 -23.83
N THR A 292 3.92 -13.52 -23.60
CA THR A 292 2.88 -13.63 -24.64
C THR A 292 2.31 -12.29 -25.09
N GLY A 293 2.54 -11.23 -24.32
CA GLY A 293 1.94 -9.91 -24.50
C GLY A 293 0.45 -9.84 -24.16
N GLN A 294 -0.16 -10.92 -23.65
CA GLN A 294 -1.59 -10.99 -23.32
C GLN A 294 -1.89 -10.54 -21.89
N ALA A 295 -3.13 -10.10 -21.66
CA ALA A 295 -3.61 -9.76 -20.32
C ALA A 295 -3.65 -10.99 -19.40
N LEU A 296 -3.24 -10.79 -18.15
CA LEU A 296 -3.15 -11.84 -17.12
C LEU A 296 -4.48 -11.99 -16.39
N ASN A 297 -5.43 -12.67 -17.02
CA ASN A 297 -6.81 -12.80 -16.51
C ASN A 297 -7.04 -13.97 -15.53
N HIS A 298 -6.05 -14.85 -15.34
CA HIS A 298 -6.19 -16.08 -14.56
C HIS A 298 -5.93 -15.89 -13.05
N VAL A 299 -5.21 -14.83 -12.67
CA VAL A 299 -4.95 -14.45 -11.27
C VAL A 299 -5.91 -13.34 -10.87
N GLU A 300 -6.61 -13.53 -9.75
CA GLU A 300 -7.41 -12.48 -9.14
C GLU A 300 -6.54 -11.61 -8.23
N GLN A 301 -5.64 -12.23 -7.46
CA GLN A 301 -4.77 -11.55 -6.52
C GLN A 301 -3.48 -12.35 -6.26
N SER A 302 -2.37 -11.64 -6.14
CA SER A 302 -1.09 -12.10 -5.64
C SER A 302 -0.64 -11.15 -4.53
N ILE A 303 -0.14 -11.72 -3.44
CA ILE A 303 0.35 -10.99 -2.27
C ILE A 303 1.72 -11.55 -1.93
N VAL A 304 2.71 -10.68 -1.79
CA VAL A 304 4.07 -11.07 -1.40
C VAL A 304 4.49 -10.30 -0.17
N VAL A 305 5.03 -11.03 0.81
CA VAL A 305 5.72 -10.47 1.96
C VAL A 305 7.21 -10.70 1.79
N ALA A 306 8.01 -9.64 1.83
CA ALA A 306 9.47 -9.71 1.69
C ALA A 306 10.18 -8.62 2.53
N PRO A 307 11.50 -8.69 2.75
CA PRO A 307 12.22 -7.67 3.51
C PRO A 307 12.29 -6.31 2.79
N HIS A 308 12.33 -6.32 1.45
CA HIS A 308 12.41 -5.13 0.60
C HIS A 308 11.12 -4.96 -0.18
N ALA A 309 10.59 -3.74 -0.22
CA ALA A 309 9.35 -3.47 -0.94
C ALA A 309 9.56 -3.58 -2.45
N ALA A 310 10.73 -3.20 -2.98
CA ALA A 310 11.07 -3.39 -4.39
C ALA A 310 10.97 -4.87 -4.84
N ASP A 311 11.49 -5.77 -4.02
CA ASP A 311 11.45 -7.22 -4.29
C ASP A 311 10.02 -7.75 -4.19
N ALA A 312 9.26 -7.31 -3.19
CA ALA A 312 7.86 -7.71 -3.03
C ALA A 312 7.00 -7.29 -4.24
N ASP A 313 7.15 -6.05 -4.71
CA ASP A 313 6.43 -5.47 -5.86
C ASP A 313 6.74 -6.23 -7.17
N ALA A 314 8.04 -6.48 -7.41
CA ALA A 314 8.48 -7.26 -8.57
C ALA A 314 7.98 -8.71 -8.54
N LEU A 315 8.10 -9.35 -7.37
CA LEU A 315 7.67 -10.74 -7.18
C LEU A 315 6.17 -10.90 -7.35
N THR A 316 5.36 -10.02 -6.75
CA THR A 316 3.90 -10.16 -6.85
C THR A 316 3.42 -10.04 -8.30
N THR A 317 4.07 -9.19 -9.10
CA THR A 317 3.85 -9.08 -10.55
C THR A 317 4.33 -10.34 -11.29
N ALA A 318 5.52 -10.85 -10.96
CA ALA A 318 6.05 -12.09 -11.55
C ALA A 318 5.10 -13.27 -11.30
N LEU A 319 4.61 -13.41 -10.07
CA LEU A 319 3.67 -14.45 -9.66
C LEU A 319 2.37 -14.38 -10.45
N ALA A 320 1.86 -13.18 -10.76
CA ALA A 320 0.66 -13.02 -11.57
C ALA A 320 0.82 -13.56 -13.02
N ALA A 321 2.07 -13.72 -13.50
CA ALA A 321 2.40 -14.27 -14.81
C ALA A 321 2.83 -15.75 -14.78
N MET A 322 2.98 -16.35 -13.59
CA MET A 322 3.40 -17.75 -13.40
C MET A 322 2.22 -18.66 -13.08
N THR A 323 2.39 -19.96 -13.32
CA THR A 323 1.50 -20.94 -12.68
C THR A 323 1.73 -20.94 -11.16
N PRO A 324 0.72 -21.31 -10.34
CA PRO A 324 0.91 -21.38 -8.89
C PRO A 324 2.06 -22.28 -8.46
N ALA A 325 2.26 -23.41 -9.15
CA ALA A 325 3.35 -24.33 -8.84
C ALA A 325 4.74 -23.71 -9.09
N GLU A 326 4.92 -23.02 -10.21
CA GLU A 326 6.16 -22.30 -10.52
C GLU A 326 6.40 -21.15 -9.55
N GLY A 327 5.35 -20.38 -9.26
CA GLY A 327 5.39 -19.25 -8.34
C GLY A 327 5.79 -19.66 -6.93
N MET A 328 5.13 -20.67 -6.36
CA MET A 328 5.48 -21.18 -5.02
C MET A 328 6.88 -21.81 -4.99
N ALA A 329 7.32 -22.45 -6.07
CA ALA A 329 8.68 -22.98 -6.19
C ALA A 329 9.74 -21.87 -6.28
N LEU A 330 9.43 -20.71 -6.87
CA LEU A 330 10.29 -19.53 -6.83
C LEU A 330 10.37 -18.98 -5.40
N ILE A 331 9.23 -18.79 -4.74
CA ILE A 331 9.17 -18.23 -3.38
C ILE A 331 9.94 -19.09 -2.38
N ALA A 332 9.84 -20.43 -2.48
CA ALA A 332 10.59 -21.35 -1.62
C ALA A 332 12.13 -21.23 -1.72
N LYS A 333 12.67 -20.62 -2.79
CA LYS A 333 14.11 -20.37 -2.95
C LYS A 333 14.56 -19.07 -2.28
N LEU A 334 13.63 -18.20 -1.89
CA LEU A 334 13.90 -16.87 -1.38
C LEU A 334 13.79 -16.87 0.14
N LYS A 335 14.77 -16.26 0.80
CA LYS A 335 14.78 -16.17 2.27
C LYS A 335 13.82 -15.08 2.73
N HIS A 336 13.13 -15.34 3.84
CA HIS A 336 12.23 -14.37 4.48
C HIS A 336 11.17 -13.82 3.53
N THR A 337 10.75 -14.64 2.56
CA THR A 337 9.80 -14.26 1.53
C THR A 337 8.66 -15.27 1.56
N GLU A 338 7.44 -14.78 1.69
CA GLU A 338 6.23 -15.59 1.70
C GLU A 338 5.24 -15.00 0.71
N ALA A 339 4.35 -15.82 0.17
CA ALA A 339 3.35 -15.37 -0.78
C ALA A 339 2.04 -16.13 -0.66
N GLN A 340 0.97 -15.47 -1.08
CA GLN A 340 -0.32 -16.07 -1.34
C GLN A 340 -0.82 -15.62 -2.71
N MET A 341 -1.38 -16.56 -3.47
CA MET A 341 -2.00 -16.31 -4.77
C MET A 341 -3.43 -16.84 -4.74
N THR A 342 -4.36 -16.03 -5.22
CA THR A 342 -5.76 -16.39 -5.43
C THR A 342 -6.08 -16.27 -6.91
N LEU A 343 -6.49 -17.38 -7.51
CA LEU A 343 -6.88 -17.45 -8.91
C LEU A 343 -8.30 -16.91 -9.12
N SER A 344 -8.63 -16.57 -10.36
CA SER A 344 -9.96 -16.08 -10.75
C SER A 344 -11.10 -17.07 -10.49
N ASN A 345 -10.79 -18.36 -10.30
CA ASN A 345 -11.77 -19.38 -9.92
C ASN A 345 -11.95 -19.52 -8.38
N GLY A 346 -11.24 -18.70 -7.59
CA GLY A 346 -11.26 -18.71 -6.13
C GLY A 346 -10.26 -19.66 -5.46
N GLU A 347 -9.53 -20.48 -6.24
CA GLU A 347 -8.49 -21.35 -5.66
C GLU A 347 -7.33 -20.52 -5.10
N THR A 348 -6.90 -20.86 -3.88
CA THR A 348 -5.84 -20.15 -3.16
C THR A 348 -4.64 -21.05 -2.94
N PHE A 349 -3.45 -20.52 -3.21
CA PHE A 349 -2.15 -21.17 -3.02
C PHE A 349 -1.30 -20.31 -2.10
N SER A 350 -0.56 -20.90 -1.18
CA SER A 350 0.28 -20.16 -0.25
C SER A 350 1.60 -20.87 0.00
N SER A 351 2.65 -20.09 0.24
CA SER A 351 3.94 -20.61 0.66
C SER A 351 3.87 -21.20 2.08
N SER A 352 4.84 -22.05 2.42
CA SER A 352 4.79 -22.83 3.66
C SER A 352 4.77 -22.00 4.94
N GLY A 353 5.38 -20.81 4.95
CA GLY A 353 5.42 -19.92 6.11
C GLY A 353 4.30 -18.89 6.14
N TRP A 354 3.40 -18.86 5.15
CA TRP A 354 2.32 -17.87 5.09
C TRP A 354 1.44 -17.90 6.34
N HIS A 355 1.10 -19.11 6.84
CA HIS A 355 0.24 -19.27 8.00
C HIS A 355 0.79 -18.61 9.27
N ASP A 356 2.13 -18.58 9.42
CA ASP A 356 2.79 -17.97 10.58
C ASP A 356 2.71 -16.44 10.58
N LEU A 357 2.41 -15.83 9.43
CA LEU A 357 2.20 -14.40 9.29
C LEU A 357 0.77 -13.99 9.61
N VAL A 358 -0.20 -14.89 9.46
CA VAL A 358 -1.61 -14.58 9.62
C VAL A 358 -1.98 -14.59 11.11
N ALA A 359 -2.61 -13.52 11.57
CA ALA A 359 -3.11 -13.41 12.93
C ALA A 359 -4.07 -14.57 13.26
N THR A 360 -3.84 -15.24 14.39
CA THR A 360 -4.71 -16.33 14.90
C THR A 360 -6.08 -15.83 15.34
N GLU A 361 -6.18 -14.57 15.76
CA GLU A 361 -7.45 -13.90 16.06
C GLU A 361 -7.67 -12.74 15.09
N GLN A 362 -8.72 -12.84 14.27
CA GLN A 362 -9.22 -11.72 13.46
C GLN A 362 -9.99 -10.76 14.37
N ASN A 363 -9.28 -9.98 15.18
CA ASN A 363 -9.88 -8.98 16.08
C ASN A 363 -10.23 -7.70 15.30
N TYR A 364 -11.23 -7.81 14.40
CA TYR A 364 -12.00 -6.64 13.97
C TYR A 364 -12.94 -6.25 15.12
N GLY A 365 -12.39 -5.70 16.20
CA GLY A 365 -13.10 -5.25 17.40
C GLY A 365 -14.31 -6.10 17.77
N ALA A 366 -14.11 -7.17 18.55
CA ALA A 366 -15.19 -8.04 19.03
C ALA A 366 -16.41 -7.21 19.50
N ILE A 367 -17.45 -7.19 18.66
CA ILE A 367 -18.72 -6.55 18.96
C ILE A 367 -19.35 -7.36 20.09
N ARG A 368 -19.53 -6.71 21.24
CA ARG A 368 -20.33 -7.24 22.34
C ARG A 368 -21.75 -7.46 21.84
N THR A 369 -22.19 -8.72 21.85
CA THR A 369 -23.57 -9.13 21.58
C THR A 369 -24.52 -8.48 22.59
N VAL A 370 -25.44 -7.65 22.10
CA VAL A 370 -26.67 -7.31 22.83
C VAL A 370 -27.79 -8.11 22.19
N ALA A 371 -28.52 -8.87 22.99
CA ALA A 371 -29.69 -9.60 22.53
C ALA A 371 -30.73 -8.63 21.98
N THR A 372 -31.10 -8.78 20.70
CA THR A 372 -32.26 -8.08 20.14
C THR A 372 -33.29 -9.09 19.64
N THR A 373 -34.50 -8.89 20.13
CA THR A 373 -35.74 -9.58 19.81
C THR A 373 -36.06 -9.48 18.32
N THR A 374 -36.19 -10.64 17.69
CA THR A 374 -36.67 -10.82 16.31
C THR A 374 -38.14 -10.39 16.19
N SER A 375 -38.38 -9.41 15.33
CA SER A 375 -39.69 -9.19 14.72
C SER A 375 -39.62 -9.67 13.27
N ALA A 376 -40.66 -10.34 12.79
CA ALA A 376 -40.71 -10.92 11.44
C ALA A 376 -40.68 -9.83 10.36
N SER A 377 -39.47 -9.48 9.89
CA SER A 377 -39.23 -8.61 8.75
C SER A 377 -38.48 -9.37 7.67
N THR A 378 -38.86 -9.20 6.40
CA THR A 378 -38.17 -9.81 5.26
C THR A 378 -36.68 -9.48 5.32
N ALA A 379 -35.82 -10.49 5.21
CA ALA A 379 -34.37 -10.33 5.32
C ALA A 379 -33.79 -9.60 4.09
N TRP A 380 -32.69 -8.85 4.31
CA TRP A 380 -31.90 -8.20 3.25
C TRP A 380 -31.76 -9.08 1.99
N PRO A 381 -31.90 -8.53 0.76
CA PRO A 381 -31.86 -9.34 -0.44
C PRO A 381 -30.50 -10.04 -0.61
N ALA A 382 -30.50 -11.36 -0.73
CA ALA A 382 -29.28 -12.15 -0.83
C ALA A 382 -28.43 -11.71 -2.02
N GLY A 383 -27.14 -11.46 -1.76
CA GLY A 383 -26.17 -11.04 -2.77
C GLY A 383 -26.24 -9.58 -3.18
N TYR A 384 -27.20 -8.77 -2.71
CA TYR A 384 -27.25 -7.35 -3.04
C TYR A 384 -26.37 -6.49 -2.12
N ASN A 385 -25.73 -5.48 -2.69
CA ASN A 385 -24.95 -4.46 -2.00
C ASN A 385 -25.40 -3.05 -2.44
N ALA A 386 -25.32 -2.08 -1.53
CA ALA A 386 -25.34 -0.66 -1.87
C ALA A 386 -23.89 -0.19 -2.08
N ILE A 387 -23.52 0.20 -3.29
CA ILE A 387 -22.16 0.55 -3.72
C ILE A 387 -22.13 2.03 -4.10
N LEU A 388 -21.42 2.85 -3.32
CA LEU A 388 -21.17 4.26 -3.62
C LEU A 388 -19.79 4.40 -4.26
N ASP A 389 -19.76 4.76 -5.54
CA ASP A 389 -18.58 5.30 -6.22
C ASP A 389 -18.53 6.82 -5.97
N TYR A 390 -17.42 7.35 -5.47
CA TYR A 390 -17.26 8.77 -5.14
C TYR A 390 -15.90 9.34 -5.55
N GLU A 391 -15.90 10.59 -6.01
CA GLU A 391 -14.69 11.32 -6.38
C GLU A 391 -14.35 12.44 -5.37
N ILE A 392 -13.06 12.54 -5.02
CA ILE A 392 -12.46 13.67 -4.30
C ILE A 392 -11.48 14.38 -5.26
N PRO A 393 -11.89 15.49 -5.89
CA PRO A 393 -11.07 16.15 -6.90
C PRO A 393 -9.90 16.89 -6.26
N LYS A 394 -8.78 16.96 -6.97
CA LYS A 394 -7.68 17.84 -6.57
C LYS A 394 -8.03 19.30 -6.89
N LEU A 395 -8.35 20.07 -5.86
CA LEU A 395 -8.64 21.51 -6.04
C LEU A 395 -7.36 22.30 -6.32
N THR A 396 -7.44 23.26 -7.25
CA THR A 396 -6.33 24.13 -7.64
C THR A 396 -6.12 25.21 -6.58
N SER A 397 -5.38 24.89 -5.51
CA SER A 397 -4.97 25.88 -4.50
C SER A 397 -3.53 25.62 -4.04
N SER A 398 -2.80 26.69 -3.72
CA SER A 398 -1.39 26.62 -3.31
C SER A 398 -1.15 25.85 -2.00
N ASN A 399 -2.20 25.68 -1.18
CA ASN A 399 -2.18 24.98 0.11
C ASN A 399 -3.30 23.93 0.22
N TYR A 400 -3.59 23.20 -0.86
CA TYR A 400 -4.63 22.16 -0.84
C TYR A 400 -4.32 21.07 0.20
N LYS A 401 -5.31 20.73 1.02
CA LYS A 401 -5.33 19.57 1.92
C LYS A 401 -6.46 18.66 1.48
N ALA A 402 -6.25 17.35 1.41
CA ALA A 402 -7.35 16.43 1.13
C ALA A 402 -8.43 16.56 2.23
N PRO A 403 -9.73 16.52 1.88
CA PRO A 403 -10.80 16.59 2.86
C PRO A 403 -10.86 15.31 3.71
N TYR A 404 -11.35 15.46 4.93
CA TYR A 404 -11.67 14.40 5.87
C TYR A 404 -13.06 13.86 5.51
N VAL A 405 -13.16 12.62 5.05
CA VAL A 405 -14.41 12.04 4.50
C VAL A 405 -15.03 11.05 5.48
N VAL A 406 -16.34 11.12 5.70
CA VAL A 406 -17.09 10.18 6.52
C VAL A 406 -18.31 9.66 5.77
N ILE A 407 -18.51 8.34 5.77
CA ILE A 407 -19.64 7.67 5.12
C ILE A 407 -20.34 6.77 6.13
N TRP A 408 -21.66 6.91 6.27
CA TRP A 408 -22.46 6.10 7.20
C TRP A 408 -23.87 5.84 6.66
N VAL A 409 -24.59 4.93 7.30
CA VAL A 409 -25.97 4.56 6.94
C VAL A 409 -26.89 4.74 8.13
N THR A 410 -28.08 5.31 7.88
CA THR A 410 -29.17 5.32 8.85
C THR A 410 -30.40 4.59 8.34
N ASP A 411 -31.25 4.12 9.25
CA ASP A 411 -32.58 3.62 8.92
C ASP A 411 -33.58 4.75 8.62
N ALA A 412 -34.80 4.40 8.25
CA ALA A 412 -35.88 5.36 7.99
C ALA A 412 -36.22 6.27 9.20
N SER A 413 -35.83 5.88 10.42
CA SER A 413 -35.99 6.68 11.65
C SER A 413 -34.76 7.54 11.95
N ARG A 414 -33.79 7.61 11.01
CA ARG A 414 -32.51 8.31 11.14
C ARG A 414 -31.62 7.79 12.28
N LYS A 415 -31.85 6.55 12.73
CA LYS A 415 -30.97 5.88 13.67
C LYS A 415 -29.77 5.32 12.90
N LEU A 416 -28.56 5.47 13.47
CA LEU A 416 -27.36 4.89 12.89
C LEU A 416 -27.52 3.38 12.78
N VAL A 417 -27.26 2.88 11.59
CA VAL A 417 -27.17 1.45 11.28
C VAL A 417 -25.71 1.03 11.26
N ARG A 418 -24.87 1.77 10.53
CA ARG A 418 -23.45 1.48 10.40
C ARG A 418 -22.62 2.68 9.97
N THR A 419 -21.42 2.83 10.53
CA THR A 419 -20.40 3.71 9.93
C THR A 419 -19.58 2.90 8.92
N LEU A 420 -19.62 3.29 7.64
CA LEU A 420 -18.98 2.55 6.55
C LEU A 420 -17.52 2.95 6.35
N HIS A 421 -17.20 4.24 6.52
CA HIS A 421 -15.85 4.76 6.28
C HIS A 421 -15.60 6.06 7.05
N VAL A 422 -14.38 6.23 7.57
CA VAL A 422 -13.88 7.50 8.12
C VAL A 422 -12.46 7.68 7.61
N TYR A 423 -12.19 8.83 7.00
CA TYR A 423 -10.94 9.18 6.34
C TYR A 423 -10.39 10.48 6.92
N GLY A 424 -9.10 10.45 7.29
CA GLY A 424 -8.40 11.58 7.88
C GLY A 424 -7.52 11.20 9.07
N SER A 425 -6.48 11.99 9.34
CA SER A 425 -5.44 11.64 10.32
C SER A 425 -5.50 12.39 11.64
N GLN A 426 -6.13 13.57 11.69
CA GLN A 426 -6.26 14.38 12.90
C GLN A 426 -7.72 14.44 13.38
N GLU A 427 -7.94 14.03 14.63
CA GLU A 427 -9.26 14.04 15.27
C GLU A 427 -9.95 15.40 15.20
N LYS A 428 -9.19 16.49 15.42
CA LYS A 428 -9.66 17.89 15.35
C LYS A 428 -10.12 18.37 13.96
N TRP A 429 -10.05 17.52 12.96
CA TRP A 429 -10.53 17.80 11.61
C TRP A 429 -11.54 16.73 11.17
N ILE A 430 -11.44 15.50 11.69
CA ILE A 430 -12.54 14.54 11.68
C ILE A 430 -13.77 15.14 12.38
N ASP A 431 -13.59 15.88 13.47
CA ASP A 431 -14.66 16.56 14.22
C ASP A 431 -15.41 17.63 13.40
N SER A 432 -14.78 18.13 12.33
CA SER A 432 -15.30 19.16 11.44
C SER A 432 -16.32 18.57 10.46
N ASN A 433 -16.43 17.25 10.37
CA ASN A 433 -17.60 16.53 9.87
C ASN A 433 -18.73 16.59 10.92
N TYR A 434 -19.23 17.78 11.18
CA TYR A 434 -20.09 18.06 12.32
C TYR A 434 -21.48 17.40 12.24
N VAL A 435 -21.93 16.96 11.06
CA VAL A 435 -23.20 16.23 10.91
C VAL A 435 -23.07 14.84 11.53
N TRP A 436 -21.97 14.14 11.22
CA TRP A 436 -21.66 12.84 11.80
C TRP A 436 -21.08 12.93 13.22
N TRP A 437 -20.09 13.81 13.46
CA TRP A 437 -19.34 13.88 14.71
C TRP A 437 -20.21 14.14 15.94
N LYS A 438 -21.17 15.06 15.81
CA LYS A 438 -22.10 15.40 16.91
C LYS A 438 -22.96 14.23 17.36
N ARG A 439 -23.22 13.25 16.48
CA ARG A 439 -24.14 12.15 16.73
C ARG A 439 -23.43 10.83 17.05
N TYR A 440 -22.31 10.55 16.38
CA TYR A 440 -21.74 9.20 16.34
C TYR A 440 -20.23 9.14 16.58
N GLY A 441 -19.46 10.16 16.18
CA GLY A 441 -18.00 10.08 16.14
C GLY A 441 -17.28 9.92 17.48
N ARG A 442 -17.89 10.34 18.59
CA ARG A 442 -17.31 10.30 19.95
C ARG A 442 -17.14 8.89 20.54
N LEU A 443 -17.59 7.84 19.86
CA LEU A 443 -17.70 6.48 20.39
C LEU A 443 -16.81 5.44 19.66
N MET A 444 -15.97 5.85 18.71
CA MET A 444 -15.18 4.91 17.90
C MET A 444 -13.81 4.55 18.50
N SER A 445 -13.35 3.30 18.25
CA SER A 445 -12.02 2.79 18.58
C SER A 445 -11.14 2.65 17.33
N ASN A 446 -9.84 2.96 17.43
CA ASN A 446 -8.94 3.17 16.29
C ASN A 446 -8.38 1.86 15.66
N LEU A 447 -8.40 1.78 14.33
CA LEU A 447 -7.64 0.82 13.50
C LEU A 447 -6.38 1.51 12.94
N ASP A 448 -5.29 0.76 12.74
CA ASP A 448 -3.97 1.34 12.38
C ASP A 448 -3.72 1.45 10.84
N THR A 449 -4.12 0.47 10.01
CA THR A 449 -4.22 0.56 8.52
C THR A 449 -4.80 -0.72 7.87
N VAL A 450 -5.07 -0.72 6.56
CA VAL A 450 -5.42 -1.87 5.70
C VAL A 450 -4.70 -1.79 4.34
N ALA A 451 -3.95 -2.82 3.96
CA ALA A 451 -3.28 -2.93 2.66
C ALA A 451 -4.21 -3.50 1.56
N LYS A 452 -3.98 -3.08 0.32
CA LYS A 452 -4.95 -3.21 -0.79
C LYS A 452 -4.31 -2.96 -2.17
N PRO A 453 -4.79 -3.55 -3.27
CA PRO A 453 -4.36 -3.15 -4.62
C PRO A 453 -4.44 -1.64 -4.88
N SER A 454 -3.45 -1.11 -5.61
CA SER A 454 -3.33 0.33 -5.92
C SER A 454 -4.53 0.86 -6.69
N ARG A 455 -4.89 2.11 -6.39
CA ARG A 455 -6.07 2.80 -6.95
C ARG A 455 -5.66 4.08 -7.65
N ASN A 456 -6.48 4.52 -8.60
CA ASN A 456 -6.34 5.86 -9.18
C ASN A 456 -6.69 6.89 -8.09
N PRO A 457 -5.94 8.00 -7.99
CA PRO A 457 -6.10 8.94 -6.90
C PRO A 457 -7.40 9.72 -7.06
N GLY A 458 -8.07 10.00 -5.94
CA GLY A 458 -9.32 10.76 -5.93
C GLY A 458 -10.56 9.95 -6.34
N GLN A 459 -10.46 8.67 -6.70
CA GLN A 459 -11.61 7.83 -7.07
C GLN A 459 -11.74 6.66 -6.09
N TYR A 460 -12.90 6.56 -5.44
CA TYR A 460 -13.12 5.64 -4.33
C TYR A 460 -14.46 4.90 -4.47
N THR A 461 -14.53 3.72 -3.87
CA THR A 461 -15.78 2.93 -3.85
C THR A 461 -16.02 2.40 -2.45
N VAL A 462 -17.19 2.63 -1.87
CA VAL A 462 -17.62 2.03 -0.60
C VAL A 462 -18.84 1.16 -0.83
N ALA A 463 -18.88 -0.03 -0.23
CA ALA A 463 -20.01 -0.94 -0.34
C ALA A 463 -20.61 -1.26 1.03
N TRP A 464 -21.94 -1.36 1.08
CA TRP A 464 -22.67 -1.80 2.24
C TRP A 464 -23.45 -3.07 1.91
N ASP A 465 -23.14 -4.14 2.65
CA ASP A 465 -23.70 -5.48 2.48
C ASP A 465 -24.99 -5.71 3.27
N GLY A 466 -25.60 -4.63 3.78
CA GLY A 466 -26.80 -4.68 4.60
C GLY A 466 -26.56 -5.16 6.02
N LYS A 467 -25.34 -5.09 6.55
CA LYS A 467 -25.07 -5.37 7.97
C LYS A 467 -25.00 -4.10 8.81
N ASP A 468 -25.48 -4.16 10.04
CA ASP A 468 -25.27 -3.09 11.04
C ASP A 468 -23.85 -3.12 11.62
N ASP A 469 -23.53 -2.17 12.51
CA ASP A 469 -22.25 -2.11 13.25
C ASP A 469 -21.99 -3.37 14.09
N ALA A 470 -23.03 -4.16 14.37
CA ALA A 470 -22.90 -5.40 15.11
C ALA A 470 -22.69 -6.64 14.21
N GLY A 471 -22.64 -6.43 12.89
CA GLY A 471 -22.44 -7.47 11.88
C GLY A 471 -23.70 -8.28 11.57
N GLN A 472 -24.86 -7.92 12.13
CA GLN A 472 -26.12 -8.57 11.81
C GLN A 472 -26.74 -7.95 10.55
N ARG A 473 -27.33 -8.79 9.70
CA ARG A 473 -28.07 -8.30 8.53
C ARG A 473 -29.33 -7.57 8.97
N VAL A 474 -29.52 -6.36 8.44
CA VAL A 474 -30.74 -5.59 8.62
C VAL A 474 -31.86 -6.12 7.72
N ALA A 475 -33.09 -5.69 8.00
CA ALA A 475 -34.25 -6.06 7.20
C ALA A 475 -34.23 -5.39 5.81
N GLN A 476 -35.10 -5.85 4.91
CA GLN A 476 -35.49 -5.01 3.77
C GLN A 476 -36.22 -3.77 4.27
N GLY A 477 -35.99 -2.66 3.60
CA GLY A 477 -36.60 -1.39 3.98
C GLY A 477 -35.88 -0.22 3.36
N LYS A 478 -36.27 0.97 3.80
CA LYS A 478 -35.66 2.22 3.38
C LYS A 478 -34.52 2.59 4.32
N TYR A 479 -33.38 2.90 3.72
CA TYR A 479 -32.20 3.38 4.39
C TYR A 479 -31.71 4.65 3.70
N THR A 480 -30.88 5.41 4.39
CA THR A 480 -30.21 6.58 3.82
C THR A 480 -28.71 6.38 3.98
N LEU A 481 -27.98 6.44 2.88
CA LEU A 481 -26.52 6.52 2.89
C LEU A 481 -26.12 7.99 2.90
N HIS A 482 -25.17 8.31 3.75
CA HIS A 482 -24.66 9.65 3.98
C HIS A 482 -23.18 9.70 3.61
N ILE A 483 -22.75 10.79 2.96
CA ILE A 483 -21.35 11.11 2.74
C ILE A 483 -21.10 12.57 3.14
N GLU A 484 -20.07 12.79 3.96
CA GLU A 484 -19.66 14.09 4.48
C GLU A 484 -18.16 14.27 4.24
N ALA A 485 -17.73 15.48 3.88
CA ALA A 485 -16.33 15.82 3.67
C ALA A 485 -16.04 17.20 4.27
N ALA A 486 -14.96 17.32 5.03
CA ALA A 486 -14.51 18.58 5.63
C ALA A 486 -13.02 18.80 5.37
N ARG A 487 -12.63 19.93 4.75
CA ARG A 487 -11.22 20.24 4.45
C ARG A 487 -10.63 21.17 5.52
N GLU A 488 -9.36 20.93 5.89
CA GLU A 488 -8.65 21.79 6.85
C GLU A 488 -8.65 23.23 6.35
N HIS A 489 -9.25 24.15 7.13
CA HIS A 489 -9.42 25.55 6.74
C HIS A 489 -10.09 25.74 5.35
N GLY A 490 -10.87 24.76 4.90
CA GLY A 490 -11.49 24.71 3.59
C GLY A 490 -13.01 24.60 3.65
N GLY A 491 -13.58 23.99 2.62
CA GLY A 491 -15.03 23.79 2.50
C GLY A 491 -15.53 22.60 3.30
N HIS A 492 -16.85 22.52 3.39
CA HIS A 492 -17.59 21.41 3.96
C HIS A 492 -18.66 20.97 2.95
N SER A 493 -18.84 19.67 2.80
CA SER A 493 -19.80 19.11 1.85
C SER A 493 -20.51 17.93 2.46
N TYR A 494 -21.81 17.82 2.21
CA TYR A 494 -22.65 16.75 2.72
C TYR A 494 -23.72 16.40 1.69
N GLN A 495 -23.82 15.10 1.36
CA GLN A 495 -24.81 14.56 0.43
C GLN A 495 -25.41 13.26 0.97
N THR A 496 -26.61 12.92 0.51
CA THR A 496 -27.33 11.71 0.91
C THR A 496 -27.94 11.01 -0.28
N PHE A 497 -28.04 9.68 -0.18
CA PHE A 497 -28.70 8.82 -1.15
C PHE A 497 -29.70 7.91 -0.46
N ASP A 498 -30.87 7.73 -1.07
CA ASP A 498 -31.86 6.80 -0.55
C ASP A 498 -31.56 5.38 -1.02
N ILE A 499 -31.65 4.40 -0.13
CA ILE A 499 -31.52 2.98 -0.47
C ILE A 499 -32.88 2.33 -0.23
N ASP A 500 -33.49 1.82 -1.29
CA ASP A 500 -34.63 0.92 -1.18
C ASP A 500 -34.12 -0.53 -1.26
N ALA A 501 -33.97 -1.18 -0.10
CA ALA A 501 -33.32 -2.49 0.02
C ALA A 501 -34.26 -3.65 -0.39
N VAL A 502 -34.78 -3.57 -1.61
CA VAL A 502 -35.63 -4.58 -2.26
C VAL A 502 -34.83 -5.27 -3.37
N PRO A 503 -35.13 -6.52 -3.79
CA PRO A 503 -34.38 -7.25 -4.81
C PRO A 503 -34.58 -6.70 -6.24
N LYS A 504 -34.24 -5.42 -6.43
CA LYS A 504 -34.36 -4.67 -7.67
C LYS A 504 -33.17 -3.74 -7.79
N SER A 505 -32.40 -3.90 -8.87
CA SER A 505 -31.23 -3.06 -9.07
C SER A 505 -31.63 -1.61 -9.32
N SER A 506 -30.88 -0.67 -8.76
CA SER A 506 -31.12 0.76 -8.93
C SER A 506 -29.82 1.55 -8.99
N THR A 507 -29.88 2.75 -9.56
CA THR A 507 -28.74 3.65 -9.66
C THR A 507 -29.20 5.08 -9.43
N GLN A 508 -28.43 5.83 -8.65
CA GLN A 508 -28.62 7.25 -8.40
C GLN A 508 -27.29 7.95 -8.63
N ASN A 509 -27.32 9.08 -9.35
CA ASN A 509 -26.16 9.92 -9.56
C ASN A 509 -26.40 11.25 -8.83
N SER A 510 -25.35 11.81 -8.27
CA SER A 510 -25.33 13.19 -7.80
C SER A 510 -24.16 13.92 -8.44
N ALA A 511 -24.42 15.15 -8.90
CA ALA A 511 -23.41 15.96 -9.55
C ALA A 511 -22.33 16.42 -8.57
N ALA A 512 -21.14 16.70 -9.11
CA ALA A 512 -20.06 17.35 -8.38
C ALA A 512 -20.55 18.57 -7.59
N LYS A 513 -20.11 18.65 -6.33
CA LYS A 513 -20.45 19.74 -5.43
C LYS A 513 -19.33 19.96 -4.43
N ASP A 514 -18.77 21.17 -4.48
CA ASP A 514 -17.78 21.67 -3.52
C ASP A 514 -16.56 20.73 -3.35
N GLU A 515 -16.50 19.96 -2.26
CA GLU A 515 -15.40 19.03 -1.94
C GLU A 515 -15.58 17.64 -2.61
N PHE A 516 -16.71 17.38 -3.28
CA PHE A 516 -16.98 16.15 -4.01
C PHE A 516 -16.98 16.37 -5.53
N GLY A 517 -16.39 15.44 -6.26
CA GLY A 517 -16.63 15.23 -7.69
C GLY A 517 -17.93 14.44 -7.90
N ASP A 518 -18.02 13.71 -9.00
CA ASP A 518 -19.22 12.93 -9.30
C ASP A 518 -19.42 11.80 -8.27
N LEU A 519 -20.68 11.60 -7.87
CA LEU A 519 -21.09 10.55 -6.94
C LEU A 519 -22.11 9.63 -7.60
N LYS A 520 -21.94 8.33 -7.44
CA LYS A 520 -22.84 7.32 -8.01
C LYS A 520 -23.13 6.21 -7.00
N LEU A 521 -24.36 6.14 -6.52
CA LEU A 521 -24.85 5.02 -5.73
C LEU A 521 -25.51 3.97 -6.64
N ARG A 522 -25.10 2.71 -6.51
CA ARG A 522 -25.74 1.55 -7.11
C ARG A 522 -26.28 0.64 -6.01
N PHE A 523 -27.49 0.13 -6.16
CA PHE A 523 -27.96 -1.02 -5.40
C PHE A 523 -28.04 -2.18 -6.37
N ASP A 524 -27.18 -3.18 -6.25
CA ASP A 524 -27.12 -4.28 -7.22
C ASP A 524 -26.52 -5.54 -6.60
N ARG A 525 -26.62 -6.68 -7.29
CA ARG A 525 -25.93 -7.90 -6.89
C ARG A 525 -24.42 -7.67 -6.94
N ALA A 526 -23.72 -8.11 -5.88
CA ALA A 526 -22.27 -8.22 -5.88
C ALA A 526 -21.85 -9.08 -7.06
N ILE A 527 -20.93 -8.57 -7.89
CA ILE A 527 -20.34 -9.31 -9.01
C ILE A 527 -19.36 -10.32 -8.45
#